data_AF-A0A377H5X9-F1
#
_entry.id   AF-A0A377H5X9-F1
#
_cell.length_a   1.000
_cell.length_b   1.000
_cell.length_c   1.000
_cell.angle_alpha   90.00
_cell.angle_beta   90.00
_cell.angle_gamma   90.00
#
_symmetry.space_group_name_H-M   'P 1'
#
loop_
_entity.id
_entity.type
_entity.pdbx_description
1 polymer ?
#
loop_
_entity_poly.entity_id
_entity_poly.type
_entity_poly.pdbx_seq_one_letter_code
_entity_poly.pdbx_strand_id
1 'polypeptide(L)'
;MFGNSFYRDYEFSADDNILVLYEKTEMSKAAKIAISSIIHRSLLNKYSYGNQFRLNSFNKEKISLPITAEGKIDFPFMESFIKALEAERIKKLEDYLISTGLSHYQLTPKEEKVLDIFTKNMRGGG
;
A
#
# COMPACT_ATOMS: atom_id res chain seq x y z
N MET A 1 -7.96 1.87 18.41
CA MET A 1 -7.14 1.34 17.29
C MET A 1 -7.59 -0.08 16.95
N PHE A 2 -7.68 -0.45 15.67
CA PHE A 2 -8.27 -1.74 15.22
C PHE A 2 -7.23 -2.78 14.75
N GLY A 3 -5.94 -2.54 14.96
CA GLY A 3 -4.89 -3.47 14.54
C GLY A 3 -4.60 -3.50 13.03
N ASN A 4 -5.04 -2.47 12.28
CA ASN A 4 -4.66 -2.35 10.87
C ASN A 4 -3.17 -1.99 10.75
N SER A 5 -2.48 -2.61 9.79
CA SER A 5 -1.07 -2.35 9.49
C SER A 5 -0.94 -1.93 8.03
N PHE A 6 -0.10 -0.91 7.80
CA PHE A 6 0.21 -0.40 6.48
C PHE A 6 1.70 -0.08 6.40
N TYR A 7 2.28 -0.27 5.22
CA TYR A 7 3.61 0.20 4.90
C TYR A 7 3.55 1.65 4.37
N ARG A 8 4.54 2.47 4.74
CA ARG A 8 4.70 3.86 4.28
C ARG A 8 6.17 4.09 3.93
N ASP A 9 6.44 4.64 2.75
CA ASP A 9 7.77 4.96 2.22
C ASP A 9 7.99 6.46 1.98
N TYR A 10 7.19 7.30 2.63
CA TYR A 10 7.22 8.76 2.51
C TYR A 10 7.05 9.40 3.88
N GLU A 11 7.33 10.70 4.01
CA GLU A 11 7.22 11.44 5.27
C GLU A 11 5.77 11.53 5.77
N PHE A 12 5.57 11.30 7.07
CA PHE A 12 4.24 11.34 7.67
C PHE A 12 4.30 11.77 9.14
N SER A 13 3.16 12.22 9.65
CA SER A 13 2.91 12.42 11.07
C SER A 13 1.94 11.35 11.58
N ALA A 14 2.14 10.91 12.82
CA ALA A 14 1.33 9.88 13.46
C ALA A 14 0.54 10.48 14.63
N ASP A 15 -0.72 10.08 14.78
CA ASP A 15 -1.54 10.36 15.96
C ASP A 15 -1.18 9.41 17.12
N ASP A 16 -1.59 9.73 18.35
CA ASP A 16 -1.34 8.93 19.55
C ASP A 16 -1.86 7.48 19.45
N ASN A 17 -2.85 7.25 18.58
CA ASN A 17 -3.43 5.93 18.32
C ASN A 17 -2.69 5.12 17.25
N ILE A 18 -1.51 5.56 16.80
CA ILE A 18 -0.71 4.89 15.76
C ILE A 18 0.59 4.37 16.37
N LEU A 19 0.83 3.07 16.23
CA LEU A 19 2.11 2.45 16.57
C LEU A 19 2.99 2.41 15.32
N VAL A 20 4.14 3.07 15.38
CA VAL A 20 5.14 3.07 14.31
C VAL A 20 6.18 1.99 14.58
N LEU A 21 6.38 1.12 13.60
CA LEU A 21 7.37 0.05 13.68
C LEU A 21 8.57 0.40 12.81
N TYR A 22 9.75 0.38 13.42
CA TYR A 22 11.02 0.52 12.72
C TYR A 22 11.68 -0.85 12.61
N GLU A 23 12.28 -1.10 11.46
CA GLU A 23 13.07 -2.31 11.25
C GLU A 23 14.29 -2.30 12.19
N LYS A 24 14.58 -3.44 12.81
CA LYS A 24 15.80 -3.60 13.60
C LYS A 24 17.02 -3.96 12.75
N THR A 25 16.75 -4.51 11.57
CA THR A 25 17.73 -4.93 10.58
C THR A 25 17.21 -4.46 9.24
N GLU A 26 18.10 -3.99 8.38
CA GLU A 26 17.72 -3.49 7.07
C GLU A 26 17.00 -4.56 6.25
N MET A 27 15.87 -4.18 5.68
CA MET A 27 15.01 -5.02 4.86
C MET A 27 14.57 -4.26 3.61
N SER A 28 14.36 -5.00 2.52
CA SER A 28 13.80 -4.45 1.30
C SER A 28 12.36 -3.95 1.50
N LYS A 29 11.94 -3.00 0.66
CA LYS A 29 10.56 -2.50 0.59
C LYS A 29 9.56 -3.65 0.43
N ALA A 30 9.84 -4.60 -0.45
CA ALA A 30 8.98 -5.75 -0.69
C ALA A 30 8.80 -6.62 0.57
N ALA A 31 9.89 -6.88 1.30
CA ALA A 31 9.80 -7.62 2.56
C ALA A 31 9.00 -6.85 3.63
N LYS A 32 9.15 -5.52 3.72
CA LYS A 32 8.35 -4.68 4.65
C LYS A 32 6.85 -4.73 4.31
N ILE A 33 6.50 -4.68 3.02
CA ILE A 33 5.11 -4.82 2.54
C ILE A 33 4.54 -6.20 2.92
N ALA A 34 5.33 -7.26 2.71
CA ALA A 34 4.93 -8.62 3.09
C ALA A 34 4.67 -8.75 4.59
N ILE A 35 5.60 -8.27 5.44
CA ILE A 35 5.42 -8.29 6.90
C ILE A 35 4.22 -7.45 7.33
N SER A 36 4.03 -6.25 6.78
CA SER A 36 2.85 -5.43 7.08
C SER A 36 1.55 -6.15 6.74
N SER A 37 1.50 -6.85 5.60
CA SER A 37 0.36 -7.66 5.19
C SER A 37 0.11 -8.84 6.14
N ILE A 38 1.18 -9.51 6.59
CA ILE A 38 1.10 -10.59 7.58
C ILE A 38 0.58 -10.08 8.93
N ILE A 39 1.08 -8.92 9.39
CA ILE A 39 0.59 -8.27 10.62
C ILE A 39 -0.89 -7.96 10.48
N HIS A 40 -1.28 -7.27 9.40
CA HIS A 40 -2.68 -6.93 9.14
C HIS A 40 -3.56 -8.17 9.16
N ARG A 41 -3.16 -9.25 8.46
CA ARG A 41 -3.90 -10.51 8.45
C ARG A 41 -3.97 -11.16 9.84
N SER A 42 -2.90 -11.10 10.62
CA SER A 42 -2.83 -11.69 11.97
C SER A 42 -3.70 -10.95 12.98
N LEU A 43 -3.98 -9.67 12.74
CA LEU A 43 -4.77 -8.81 13.63
C LEU A 43 -6.21 -8.59 13.13
N LEU A 44 -6.50 -8.97 11.89
CA LEU A 44 -7.80 -8.80 11.25
C LEU A 44 -8.90 -9.39 12.13
N ASN A 45 -9.91 -8.59 12.44
CA ASN A 45 -11.08 -8.94 13.26
C ASN A 45 -10.78 -9.33 14.73
N LYS A 46 -9.55 -9.22 15.23
CA LYS A 46 -9.25 -9.44 16.66
C LYS A 46 -9.65 -8.27 17.56
N TYR A 47 -9.67 -7.07 16.99
CA TYR A 47 -9.86 -5.82 17.72
C TYR A 47 -11.07 -5.05 17.16
N SER A 48 -11.80 -4.40 18.05
CA SER A 48 -13.04 -3.68 17.77
C SER A 48 -13.15 -2.45 18.67
N TYR A 49 -14.27 -1.74 18.60
CA TYR A 49 -14.50 -0.58 19.48
C TYR A 49 -14.47 -0.96 20.97
N GLY A 50 -15.09 -2.09 21.33
CA GLY A 50 -15.12 -2.62 22.70
C GLY A 50 -13.82 -3.30 23.15
N ASN A 51 -12.97 -3.71 22.21
CA ASN A 51 -11.66 -4.31 22.48
C ASN A 51 -10.59 -3.65 21.60
N GLN A 52 -10.03 -2.54 22.04
CA GLN A 52 -9.08 -1.76 21.27
C GLN A 52 -7.68 -2.37 21.29
N PHE A 53 -6.97 -2.29 20.17
CA PHE A 53 -5.54 -2.57 20.11
C PHE A 53 -4.76 -1.48 20.86
N ARG A 54 -3.92 -1.88 21.81
CA ARG A 54 -3.10 -1.00 22.66
C ARG A 54 -1.73 -1.61 22.89
N LEU A 55 -0.82 -0.88 23.52
CA LEU A 55 0.57 -1.31 23.75
C LEU A 55 0.67 -2.65 24.50
N ASN A 56 -0.16 -2.88 25.51
CA ASN A 56 -0.21 -4.16 26.23
C ASN A 56 -0.64 -5.33 25.34
N SER A 57 -1.56 -5.09 24.41
CA SER A 57 -1.98 -6.10 23.43
C SER A 57 -0.85 -6.34 22.43
N PHE A 58 -0.24 -5.26 21.92
CA PHE A 58 0.89 -5.30 20.99
C PHE A 58 2.03 -6.17 21.51
N ASN A 59 2.44 -6.00 22.77
CA ASN A 59 3.53 -6.78 23.38
C ASN A 59 3.23 -8.29 23.50
N LYS A 60 1.96 -8.70 23.42
CA LYS A 60 1.53 -10.10 23.51
C LYS A 60 1.31 -10.73 22.13
N GLU A 61 1.10 -9.93 21.09
CA GLU A 61 0.85 -10.42 19.75
C GLU A 61 2.08 -11.10 19.16
N LYS A 62 1.85 -12.22 18.50
CA LYS A 62 2.87 -12.97 17.75
C LYS A 62 2.40 -13.12 16.32
N ILE A 63 3.30 -12.89 15.39
CA ILE A 63 3.07 -13.11 13.96
C ILE A 63 3.90 -14.31 13.49
N SER A 64 3.40 -15.02 12.49
CA SER A 64 4.13 -16.10 11.83
C SER A 64 4.73 -15.57 10.54
N LEU A 65 6.04 -15.74 10.37
CA LEU A 65 6.77 -15.36 9.17
C LEU A 65 7.16 -16.62 8.38
N PRO A 66 7.28 -16.52 7.05
CA PRO A 66 7.83 -17.61 6.25
C PRO A 66 9.29 -17.88 6.65
N ILE A 67 9.66 -19.15 6.68
CA ILE A 67 11.01 -19.60 7.05
C ILE A 67 11.59 -20.54 6.00
N THR A 68 12.92 -20.51 5.87
CA THR A 68 13.68 -21.44 5.06
C THR A 68 13.77 -22.80 5.75
N ALA A 69 14.28 -23.81 5.04
CA ALA A 69 14.53 -25.14 5.62
C ALA A 69 15.52 -25.09 6.80
N GLU A 70 16.40 -24.09 6.84
CA GLU A 70 17.35 -23.84 7.92
C GLU A 70 16.75 -23.06 9.10
N GLY A 71 15.43 -22.78 9.08
CA GLY A 71 14.72 -22.08 10.14
C GLY A 71 14.98 -20.58 10.20
N LYS A 72 15.56 -19.99 9.16
CA LYS A 72 15.76 -18.53 9.04
C LYS A 72 14.56 -17.89 8.36
N ILE A 73 14.30 -16.60 8.60
CA ILE A 73 13.24 -15.87 7.90
C ILE A 73 13.54 -15.86 6.39
N ASP A 74 12.56 -16.25 5.59
CA ASP A 74 12.70 -16.35 4.14
C ASP A 74 12.36 -15.00 3.46
N PHE A 75 13.30 -14.06 3.54
CA PHE A 75 13.20 -12.79 2.83
C PHE A 75 13.15 -12.95 1.30
N PRO A 76 13.98 -13.80 0.65
CA PRO A 76 13.91 -14.00 -0.79
C PRO A 76 12.54 -14.46 -1.29
N PHE A 77 11.87 -15.36 -0.55
CA PHE A 77 10.49 -15.74 -0.85
C PHE A 77 9.53 -14.55 -0.78
N MET A 78 9.56 -13.80 0.33
CA MET A 78 8.69 -12.63 0.49
C MET A 78 8.88 -11.60 -0.64
N GLU A 79 10.13 -11.35 -1.04
CA GLU A 79 10.45 -10.40 -2.11
C GLU A 79 9.96 -10.87 -3.48
N SER A 80 10.24 -12.13 -3.83
CA SER A 80 9.81 -12.69 -5.12
C SER A 80 8.29 -12.78 -5.21
N PHE A 81 7.61 -13.12 -4.11
CA PHE A 81 6.16 -13.18 -4.03
C PHE A 81 5.52 -11.81 -4.25
N ILE A 82 5.99 -10.76 -3.56
CA ILE A 82 5.47 -9.41 -3.76
C ILE A 82 5.71 -8.91 -5.18
N LYS A 83 6.92 -9.10 -5.73
CA LYS A 83 7.22 -8.72 -7.12
C LYS A 83 6.32 -9.41 -8.14
N ALA A 84 6.04 -10.70 -7.95
CA ALA A 84 5.14 -11.45 -8.82
C ALA A 84 3.70 -10.90 -8.76
N LEU A 85 3.19 -10.61 -7.56
CA LEU A 85 1.87 -10.00 -7.38
C LEU A 85 1.76 -8.60 -7.99
N GLU A 86 2.80 -7.77 -7.84
CA GLU A 86 2.86 -6.45 -8.45
C GLU A 86 2.82 -6.54 -9.98
N ALA A 87 3.63 -7.42 -10.57
CA ALA A 87 3.65 -7.65 -12.02
C ALA A 87 2.30 -8.15 -12.54
N GLU A 88 1.67 -9.11 -11.85
CA GLU A 88 0.32 -9.60 -12.19
C GLU A 88 -0.71 -8.47 -12.16
N ARG A 89 -0.67 -7.63 -11.11
CA ARG A 89 -1.63 -6.53 -10.94
C ARG A 89 -1.46 -5.46 -12.00
N ILE A 90 -0.22 -5.09 -12.33
CA ILE A 90 0.09 -4.11 -13.39
C ILE A 90 -0.46 -4.62 -14.72
N LYS A 91 -0.13 -5.87 -15.09
CA LYS A 91 -0.62 -6.47 -16.34
C LYS A 91 -2.14 -6.45 -16.43
N LYS A 92 -2.83 -6.85 -15.35
CA LYS A 92 -4.30 -6.85 -15.32
C LYS A 92 -4.90 -5.45 -15.49
N LEU A 93 -4.24 -4.42 -14.95
CA LEU A 93 -4.66 -3.03 -15.13
C LEU A 93 -4.44 -2.56 -16.57
N GLU A 94 -3.30 -2.90 -17.18
CA GLU A 94 -3.01 -2.60 -18.58
C GLU A 94 -4.05 -3.23 -19.52
N ASP A 95 -4.34 -4.52 -19.34
CA ASP A 95 -5.34 -5.25 -20.12
C ASP A 95 -6.74 -4.60 -19.98
N TYR A 96 -7.11 -4.18 -18.76
CA TYR A 96 -8.36 -3.47 -18.50
C TYR A 96 -8.41 -2.13 -19.22
N LEU A 97 -7.36 -1.31 -19.14
CA LEU A 97 -7.30 0.00 -19.80
C LEU A 97 -7.40 -0.12 -21.32
N ILE A 98 -6.75 -1.13 -21.91
CA ILE A 98 -6.82 -1.38 -23.36
C ILE A 98 -8.24 -1.83 -23.75
N SER A 99 -8.82 -2.81 -23.05
CA SER A 99 -10.14 -3.34 -23.38
C SER A 99 -11.28 -2.33 -23.22
N THR A 100 -11.14 -1.37 -22.32
CA THR A 100 -12.12 -0.30 -22.08
C THR A 100 -11.87 0.95 -22.91
N GLY A 101 -10.79 0.99 -23.71
CA GLY A 101 -10.40 2.17 -24.47
C GLY A 101 -9.91 3.34 -23.60
N LEU A 102 -9.61 3.09 -22.32
CA LEU A 102 -9.12 4.07 -21.35
C LEU A 102 -7.58 4.19 -21.36
N SER A 103 -6.88 3.49 -22.26
CA SER A 103 -5.42 3.51 -22.35
C SER A 103 -4.86 4.84 -22.87
N HIS A 104 -5.67 5.68 -23.53
CA HIS A 104 -5.26 6.99 -24.02
C HIS A 104 -5.64 8.10 -23.03
N TYR A 105 -4.70 8.43 -22.13
CA TYR A 105 -4.91 9.39 -21.04
C TYR A 105 -4.22 10.75 -21.26
N GLN A 106 -3.59 10.96 -22.42
CA GLN A 106 -3.00 12.25 -22.80
C GLN A 106 -4.00 13.06 -23.60
N LEU A 107 -4.09 14.37 -23.34
CA LEU A 107 -4.90 15.25 -24.17
C LEU A 107 -4.28 15.38 -25.55
N THR A 108 -5.12 15.36 -26.58
CA THR A 108 -4.71 15.74 -27.92
C THR A 108 -4.50 17.26 -27.99
N PRO A 109 -3.66 17.76 -28.93
CA PRO A 109 -3.48 19.20 -29.12
C PRO A 109 -4.79 19.96 -29.41
N LYS A 110 -5.83 19.27 -29.89
CA LYS A 110 -7.16 19.84 -30.08
C LYS A 110 -7.89 19.99 -28.74
N GLU A 111 -7.87 18.96 -27.89
CA GLU A 111 -8.51 18.98 -26.58
C GLU A 111 -7.82 19.98 -25.64
N GLU A 112 -6.49 20.08 -25.68
CA GLU A 112 -5.73 21.13 -24.96
C GLU A 112 -6.18 22.53 -25.39
N LYS A 113 -6.29 22.78 -26.70
CA LYS A 113 -6.78 24.06 -27.23
C LYS A 113 -8.21 24.37 -26.79
N VAL A 114 -9.10 23.38 -26.75
CA VAL A 114 -10.48 23.55 -26.28
C VAL A 114 -10.52 23.91 -24.79
N LEU A 115 -9.71 23.25 -23.95
CA LEU A 115 -9.58 23.57 -22.53
C LEU A 115 -9.01 24.98 -22.30
N ASP A 116 -8.02 25.39 -23.08
CA ASP A 116 -7.46 26.74 -23.04
C ASP A 116 -8.50 27.82 -23.37
N ILE A 117 -9.35 27.57 -24.37
CA ILE A 117 -10.44 28.49 -24.74
C ILE A 117 -11.49 28.54 -23.62
N PHE A 118 -11.90 27.39 -23.10
CA PHE A 118 -12.88 27.31 -22.01
C PHE A 118 -12.42 28.05 -20.76
N THR A 119 -11.16 27.84 -20.34
CA THR A 119 -10.59 28.49 -19.15
C THR A 119 -10.41 30.01 -19.32
N LYS A 120 -10.05 30.48 -20.52
CA LYS A 120 -10.00 31.92 -20.83
C LYS A 120 -11.38 32.57 -20.77
N ASN A 121 -12.41 31.90 -21.28
CA ASN A 121 -13.78 32.41 -21.24
C ASN A 121 -14.35 32.51 -19.82
N MET A 122 -14.00 31.58 -18.91
CA MET A 122 -14.41 31.67 -17.50
C MET A 122 -13.66 32.75 -16.71
N ARG A 123 -12.47 33.17 -17.15
CA ARG A 123 -11.70 34.25 -16.52
C ARG A 123 -12.07 35.65 -17.01
N GLY A 124 -12.83 35.77 -18.11
CA GLY A 124 -13.25 37.04 -18.72
C GLY A 124 -14.65 37.53 -18.31
N GLY A 125 -15.33 36.84 -17.38
CA GLY A 125 -16.62 37.25 -16.83
C GLY A 125 -16.46 38.06 -15.54
N GLY A 126 -16.13 39.35 -15.69
CA GLY A 126 -16.13 40.36 -14.63
C GLY A 126 -16.56 41.69 -15.22
#